data_AF-A0A9E5PN85-F1
#
_entry.id   AF-A0A9E5PN85-F1
#
_cell.length_a   1.000
_cell.length_b   1.000
_cell.length_c   1.000
_cell.angle_alpha   90.00
_cell.angle_beta   90.00
_cell.angle_gamma   90.00
#
_symmetry.space_group_name_H-M   'P 1'
#
loop_
_entity.id
_entity.type
_entity.pdbx_description
1 polymer ?
#
loop_
_entity_poly.entity_id
_entity_poly.type
_entity_poly.pdbx_seq_one_letter_code
_entity_poly.pdbx_strand_id
1 'polypeptide(L)'
;MARDKDLNLVEADEDQEEVLDDEFDELVEAESTSGIVAFVSGLALGALIGAGIALLVAPETGDVTRRRLRSRFRDVQDEARGQVEDWRDDARRELRRQRRKLQRRLRGRRE
;
A
#
# COMPACT_ATOMS: atom_id res chain seq x y z
N MET A 1 0.56 66.58 6.85
CA MET A 1 -0.57 66.39 7.78
C MET A 1 -1.62 65.61 6.99
N ALA A 2 -1.94 64.35 7.19
CA ALA A 2 -1.50 63.22 8.04
C ALA A 2 -1.84 61.95 7.22
N ARG A 3 -1.02 60.87 7.24
CA ARG A 3 -1.35 59.53 7.85
C ARG A 3 -2.73 59.00 7.43
N ASP A 4 -2.87 57.91 6.69
CA ASP A 4 -2.42 56.52 6.92
C ASP A 4 -1.92 55.87 5.61
N LYS A 5 -1.02 54.89 5.47
CA LYS A 5 -0.41 53.87 6.34
C LYS A 5 -1.37 53.06 7.20
N ASP A 6 -2.18 52.25 6.53
CA ASP A 6 -2.60 50.97 7.07
C ASP A 6 -2.29 49.86 6.06
N LEU A 7 -1.03 49.42 6.14
CA LEU A 7 -0.55 48.10 5.77
C LEU A 7 -0.75 47.21 7.00
N ASN A 8 -1.78 46.37 7.01
CA ASN A 8 -1.88 45.07 7.69
C ASN A 8 -3.34 44.77 7.98
N LEU A 9 -3.88 43.75 7.33
CA LEU A 9 -4.15 42.50 8.02
C LEU A 9 -4.24 41.44 6.93
N VAL A 10 -3.12 40.75 6.74
CA VAL A 10 -3.14 39.40 6.18
C VAL A 10 -3.91 38.58 7.22
N GLU A 11 -5.20 38.38 7.00
CA GLU A 11 -5.92 37.24 7.55
C GLU A 11 -5.35 36.00 6.85
N ALA A 12 -4.23 35.52 7.37
CA ALA A 12 -3.86 34.14 7.21
C ALA A 12 -4.73 33.38 8.21
N ASP A 13 -5.95 33.05 7.79
CA ASP A 13 -6.70 31.98 8.42
C ASP A 13 -5.84 30.72 8.35
N GLU A 14 -5.37 30.31 9.53
CA GLU A 14 -4.62 29.09 9.78
C GLU A 14 -5.58 27.90 9.70
N ASP A 15 -6.17 27.67 8.53
CA ASP A 15 -7.12 26.56 8.30
C ASP A 15 -6.47 25.41 7.53
N GLN A 16 -5.14 25.30 7.53
CA GLN A 16 -4.42 24.27 6.77
C GLN A 16 -4.34 22.90 7.47
N GLU A 17 -5.07 22.69 8.57
CA GLU A 17 -5.03 21.41 9.30
C GLU A 17 -6.18 20.44 8.98
N GLU A 18 -7.15 20.83 8.14
CA GLU A 18 -8.34 20.02 7.84
C GLU A 18 -8.49 19.73 6.34
N VAL A 19 -7.46 19.13 5.72
CA VAL A 19 -7.49 18.76 4.28
C VAL A 19 -7.04 17.33 3.99
N LEU A 20 -6.68 16.56 5.02
CA LEU A 20 -6.18 15.19 4.86
C LEU A 20 -7.24 14.11 5.16
N ASP A 21 -8.37 14.47 5.77
CA ASP A 21 -9.40 13.50 6.13
C ASP A 21 -10.42 13.27 4.99
N ASP A 22 -10.85 14.33 4.28
CA ASP A 22 -11.88 14.23 3.23
C ASP A 22 -11.40 13.52 1.95
N GLU A 23 -10.16 13.74 1.50
CA GLU A 23 -9.62 13.06 0.30
C GLU A 23 -9.40 11.56 0.55
N PHE A 24 -9.12 11.19 1.81
CA PHE A 24 -8.95 9.80 2.20
C PHE A 24 -10.29 9.04 2.26
N ASP A 25 -11.35 9.67 2.76
CA ASP A 25 -12.67 9.03 2.82
C ASP A 25 -13.28 8.83 1.43
N GLU A 26 -13.07 9.78 0.49
CA GLU A 26 -13.54 9.65 -0.90
C GLU A 26 -12.84 8.50 -1.66
N LEU A 27 -11.57 8.21 -1.38
CA LEU A 27 -10.86 7.05 -1.95
C LEU A 27 -11.32 5.70 -1.36
N VAL A 28 -12.00 5.72 -0.21
CA VAL A 28 -12.36 4.55 0.60
C VAL A 28 -13.81 4.12 0.43
N GLU A 29 -14.66 4.96 -0.16
CA GLU A 29 -16.09 4.68 -0.31
C GLU A 29 -16.39 3.74 -1.49
N ALA A 30 -16.18 2.44 -1.25
CA ALA A 30 -16.70 1.36 -2.10
C ALA A 30 -17.86 0.65 -1.41
N GLU A 31 -19.08 0.88 -1.88
CA GLU A 31 -20.29 0.31 -1.29
C GLU A 31 -20.37 -1.22 -1.49
N SER A 32 -20.90 -1.92 -0.47
CA SER A 32 -21.43 -3.30 -0.50
C SER A 32 -20.43 -4.48 -0.50
N THR A 33 -19.45 -4.48 0.42
CA THR A 33 -18.93 -5.65 1.18
C THR A 33 -18.06 -5.10 2.33
N SER A 34 -18.71 -4.66 3.41
CA SER A 34 -18.12 -3.86 4.50
C SER A 34 -16.76 -4.37 5.03
N GLY A 35 -16.57 -5.69 5.14
CA GLY A 35 -15.31 -6.25 5.67
C GLY A 35 -14.14 -6.29 4.66
N ILE A 36 -14.39 -6.53 3.37
CA ILE A 36 -13.32 -6.57 2.36
C ILE A 36 -12.90 -5.14 2.01
N VAL A 37 -13.87 -4.23 1.93
CA VAL A 37 -13.61 -2.81 1.66
C VAL A 37 -12.78 -2.20 2.78
N ALA A 38 -13.15 -2.43 4.06
CA ALA A 38 -12.37 -1.97 5.20
C ALA A 38 -10.94 -2.55 5.26
N PHE A 39 -10.76 -3.80 4.82
CA PHE A 39 -9.43 -4.40 4.74
C PHE A 39 -8.58 -3.76 3.63
N VAL A 40 -9.16 -3.55 2.44
CA VAL A 40 -8.45 -2.96 1.30
C VAL A 40 -8.09 -1.51 1.58
N SER A 41 -8.99 -0.74 2.19
CA SER A 41 -8.70 0.64 2.59
C SER A 41 -7.60 0.72 3.65
N GLY A 42 -7.67 -0.11 4.69
CA GLY A 42 -6.61 -0.19 5.70
C GLY A 42 -5.26 -0.63 5.12
N LEU A 43 -5.27 -1.56 4.15
CA LEU A 43 -4.06 -1.97 3.42
C LEU A 43 -3.49 -0.81 2.58
N ALA A 44 -4.34 -0.07 1.88
CA ALA A 44 -3.92 1.07 1.05
C ALA A 44 -3.28 2.17 1.91
N LEU A 45 -3.95 2.55 3.01
CA LEU A 45 -3.42 3.52 3.97
C LEU A 45 -2.09 3.05 4.58
N GLY A 46 -2.01 1.80 5.03
CA GLY A 46 -0.78 1.22 5.57
C GLY A 46 0.36 1.18 4.55
N ALA A 47 0.05 0.92 3.28
CA ALA A 47 1.04 0.93 2.20
C ALA A 47 1.57 2.33 1.93
N LEU A 48 0.73 3.37 1.95
CA LEU A 48 1.17 4.76 1.79
C LEU A 48 2.11 5.19 2.92
N ILE A 49 1.73 4.94 4.17
CA ILE A 49 2.56 5.25 5.34
C ILE A 49 3.86 4.46 5.29
N GLY A 50 3.79 3.16 5.01
CA GLY A 50 4.96 2.30 4.89
C GLY A 50 5.91 2.73 3.77
N ALA A 51 5.37 3.17 2.62
CA ALA A 51 6.15 3.70 1.51
C ALA A 51 6.80 5.03 1.86
N GLY A 52 6.10 5.94 2.55
CA GLY A 52 6.65 7.19 3.05
C GLY A 52 7.84 6.96 3.98
N ILE A 53 7.68 6.06 4.97
CA ILE A 53 8.76 5.68 5.88
C ILE A 53 9.91 5.00 5.13
N ALA A 54 9.62 4.09 4.20
CA ALA A 54 10.65 3.40 3.42
C ALA A 54 11.47 4.38 2.56
N LEU A 55 10.83 5.38 1.96
CA LEU A 55 11.50 6.43 1.19
C LEU A 55 12.34 7.35 2.09
N LEU A 56 11.88 7.64 3.30
CA LEU A 56 12.66 8.40 4.29
C LEU A 56 13.86 7.61 4.81
N VAL A 57 13.70 6.31 5.05
CA VAL A 57 14.74 5.42 5.62
C VAL A 57 15.76 4.98 4.58
N ALA A 58 15.37 4.90 3.30
CA ALA A 58 16.27 4.58 2.20
C ALA A 58 16.54 5.84 1.34
N PRO A 59 17.33 6.81 1.84
CA PRO A 59 17.76 7.94 1.02
C PRO A 59 18.73 7.46 -0.07
N GLU A 60 18.46 7.90 -1.29
CA GLU A 60 19.33 7.90 -2.48
C GLU A 60 20.37 6.76 -2.59
N THR A 61 20.09 5.82 -3.50
CA THR A 61 21.12 4.92 -4.04
C THR A 61 22.09 5.72 -4.89
N GLY A 62 23.10 6.33 -4.25
CA GLY A 62 24.22 6.97 -4.94
C GLY A 62 24.87 6.03 -5.95
N ASP A 63 25.43 6.57 -7.03
CA ASP A 63 25.93 5.83 -8.21
C ASP A 63 26.87 4.65 -7.89
N VAL A 64 27.60 4.73 -6.77
CA VAL A 64 28.50 3.67 -6.27
C VAL A 64 27.70 2.50 -5.67
N THR A 65 26.58 2.79 -5.02
CA THR A 65 25.64 1.80 -4.46
C THR A 65 24.83 1.12 -5.56
N ARG A 66 24.50 1.78 -6.67
CA ARG A 66 23.80 1.14 -7.81
C ARG A 66 24.56 -0.05 -8.39
N ARG A 67 25.89 0.00 -8.48
CA ARG A 67 26.72 -1.13 -8.99
C ARG A 67 26.77 -2.29 -7.99
N ARG A 68 26.94 -1.99 -6.70
CA ARG A 68 27.00 -3.00 -5.62
C ARG A 68 25.65 -3.60 -5.30
N LEU A 69 24.60 -2.78 -5.31
CA LEU A 69 23.22 -3.22 -5.14
C LEU A 69 22.82 -4.10 -6.30
N ARG A 70 23.06 -3.75 -7.57
CA ARG A 70 22.69 -4.62 -8.70
C ARG A 70 23.31 -6.03 -8.63
N SER A 71 24.52 -6.17 -8.10
CA SER A 71 25.14 -7.48 -7.86
C SER A 71 24.42 -8.22 -6.73
N ARG A 72 24.33 -7.61 -5.53
CA ARG A 72 23.69 -8.23 -4.37
C ARG A 72 22.19 -8.49 -4.57
N PHE A 73 21.53 -7.64 -5.34
CA PHE A 73 20.12 -7.75 -5.67
C PHE A 73 19.86 -8.90 -6.62
N ARG A 74 20.81 -9.27 -7.50
CA ARG A 74 20.68 -10.51 -8.28
C ARG A 74 20.79 -11.74 -7.39
N ASP A 75 21.79 -11.78 -6.52
CA ASP A 75 21.99 -12.92 -5.61
C ASP A 75 20.78 -13.08 -4.67
N VAL A 76 20.32 -11.96 -4.07
CA VAL A 76 19.11 -11.93 -3.24
C VAL A 76 17.84 -12.22 -4.04
N GLN A 77 17.74 -11.75 -5.29
CA GLN A 77 16.59 -12.04 -6.15
C GLN A 77 16.54 -13.50 -6.55
N ASP A 78 17.68 -14.14 -6.81
CA ASP A 78 17.73 -15.54 -7.21
C ASP A 78 17.46 -16.45 -5.99
N GLU A 79 17.98 -16.11 -4.80
CA GLU A 79 17.63 -16.77 -3.54
C GLU A 79 16.15 -16.57 -3.17
N ALA A 80 15.63 -15.35 -3.33
CA ALA A 80 14.23 -15.04 -3.11
C ALA A 80 13.33 -15.72 -4.15
N ARG A 81 13.75 -15.84 -5.41
CA ARG A 81 13.01 -16.56 -6.44
C ARG A 81 12.89 -18.04 -6.09
N GLY A 82 13.97 -18.68 -5.65
CA GLY A 82 13.93 -20.07 -5.20
C GLY A 82 12.93 -20.27 -4.06
N GLN A 83 13.05 -19.47 -3.00
CA GLN A 83 12.13 -19.55 -1.86
C GLN A 83 10.68 -19.20 -2.23
N VAL A 84 10.47 -18.22 -3.11
CA VAL A 84 9.14 -17.85 -3.59
C VAL A 84 8.54 -18.93 -4.48
N GLU A 85 9.32 -19.63 -5.30
CA GLU A 85 8.85 -20.77 -6.08
C GLU A 85 8.38 -21.91 -5.16
N ASP A 86 9.15 -22.23 -4.12
CA ASP A 86 8.76 -23.25 -3.13
C ASP A 86 7.46 -22.86 -2.41
N TRP A 87 7.36 -21.62 -1.94
CA TRP A 87 6.15 -21.09 -1.30
C TRP A 87 4.95 -21.07 -2.25
N ARG A 88 5.17 -20.73 -3.52
CA ARG A 88 4.13 -20.73 -4.56
C ARG A 88 3.63 -22.14 -4.83
N ASP A 89 4.53 -23.12 -4.86
CA ASP A 89 4.17 -24.51 -5.09
C ASP A 89 3.37 -25.09 -3.92
N ASP A 90 3.74 -24.77 -2.69
CA ASP A 90 2.98 -25.16 -1.50
C ASP A 90 1.61 -24.47 -1.44
N ALA A 91 1.57 -23.16 -1.69
CA ALA A 91 0.31 -22.42 -1.79
C ALA A 91 -0.60 -22.99 -2.90
N ARG A 92 -0.03 -23.34 -4.06
CA ARG A 92 -0.79 -23.99 -5.16
C ARG A 92 -1.31 -25.35 -4.75
N ARG A 93 -0.54 -26.17 -4.03
CA ARG A 93 -0.99 -27.48 -3.54
C ARG A 93 -2.16 -27.33 -2.59
N GLU A 94 -2.09 -26.38 -1.65
CA GLU A 94 -3.16 -26.16 -0.68
C GLU A 94 -4.43 -25.58 -1.32
N LEU A 95 -4.28 -24.60 -2.22
CA LEU A 95 -5.39 -24.07 -3.02
C LEU A 95 -6.06 -25.15 -3.88
N ARG A 96 -5.29 -26.06 -4.48
CA ARG A 96 -5.84 -27.21 -5.24
C ARG A 96 -6.65 -28.14 -4.35
N ARG A 97 -6.19 -28.41 -3.12
CA ARG A 97 -6.91 -29.23 -2.14
C ARG A 97 -8.21 -28.57 -1.71
N GLN A 98 -8.19 -27.28 -1.42
CA GLN A 98 -9.38 -26.50 -1.08
C GLN A 98 -10.37 -26.45 -2.26
N ARG A 99 -9.91 -26.18 -3.48
CA ARG A 99 -10.76 -26.20 -4.69
C ARG A 99 -11.42 -27.56 -4.93
N ARG A 100 -10.69 -28.67 -4.74
CA ARG A 100 -11.27 -30.03 -4.86
C ARG A 100 -12.35 -30.28 -3.81
N LYS A 101 -12.14 -29.84 -2.56
CA LYS A 101 -13.15 -29.95 -1.49
C LYS A 101 -14.39 -29.11 -1.82
N LEU A 102 -14.19 -27.90 -2.32
CA LEU A 102 -15.29 -27.01 -2.71
C LEU A 102 -16.08 -27.57 -3.90
N GLN A 103 -15.39 -28.10 -4.93
CA GLN A 103 -16.02 -28.76 -6.07
C GLN A 103 -16.88 -29.96 -5.65
N ARG A 104 -16.42 -30.77 -4.70
CA ARG A 104 -17.23 -31.90 -4.17
C ARG A 104 -18.50 -31.42 -3.46
N ARG A 105 -18.41 -30.32 -2.68
CA ARG A 105 -19.58 -29.73 -2.02
C ARG A 105 -20.56 -29.08 -3.00
N LEU A 106 -20.08 -28.48 -4.08
CA LEU A 106 -20.93 -27.86 -5.10
C LEU A 106 -21.59 -28.89 -6.03
N ARG A 107 -20.92 -30.01 -6.31
CA ARG A 107 -21.52 -31.10 -7.12
C ARG A 107 -22.66 -31.82 -6.39
N GLY A 108 -22.56 -32.01 -5.07
CA GLY A 108 -23.60 -32.67 -4.27
C GLY A 108 -24.87 -31.86 -4.02
N ARG A 109 -25.01 -30.65 -4.57
CA ARG A 109 -26.23 -29.82 -4.45
C ARG A 109 -27.08 -29.81 -5.74
N ARG A 110 -26.63 -30.48 -6.80
CA ARG A 110 -27.34 -30.53 -8.11
C ARG A 110 -28.07 -31.84 -8.38
N GLU A 111 -28.13 -32.74 -7.41
CA GLU A 111 -29.07 -33.88 -7.36
C GLU A 111 -30.05 -33.62 -6.22
#